data_AF-A0A656JQT6-F1
#
_entry.id   AF-A0A656JQT6-F1
#
_cell.length_a   1.000
_cell.length_b   1.000
_cell.length_c   1.000
_cell.angle_alpha   90.00
_cell.angle_beta   90.00
_cell.angle_gamma   90.00
#
_symmetry.space_group_name_H-M   'P 1'
#
loop_
_entity.id
_entity.type
_entity.pdbx_description
1 polymer ?
#
loop_
_entity_poly.entity_id
_entity_poly.type
_entity_poly.pdbx_seq_one_letter_code
_entity_poly.pdbx_strand_id
1 'polypeptide(L)'
;MGWLIDLFLIPSMDREADLRFTPGSTDYSLAWILLTFLGLFGVHRMYQGKWITGIIYLCTGGLFLVGILYDFWTMNDQISMKNARRG
;
A
#
# COMPACT_ATOMS: atom_id res chain seq x y z
N MET A 1 6.09 -21.31 30.78
CA MET A 1 5.16 -22.31 30.21
C MET A 1 4.40 -21.83 28.97
N GLY A 2 4.60 -20.60 28.44
CA GLY A 2 3.93 -20.13 27.20
C GLY A 2 4.70 -20.42 25.90
N TRP A 3 6.03 -20.54 25.96
CA TRP A 3 6.89 -20.73 24.77
C TRP A 3 6.67 -22.06 24.03
N LEU A 4 6.12 -23.09 24.70
CA LEU A 4 5.84 -24.39 24.08
C LEU A 4 4.61 -24.31 23.16
N ILE A 5 3.65 -23.44 23.49
CA ILE A 5 2.45 -23.18 22.69
C ILE A 5 2.85 -22.34 21.46
N ASP A 6 3.75 -21.36 21.64
CA ASP A 6 4.31 -20.54 20.55
C ASP A 6 5.06 -21.38 19.49
N LEU A 7 5.67 -22.51 19.88
CA LEU A 7 6.38 -23.41 18.96
C LEU A 7 5.45 -24.00 17.86
N PHE A 8 4.14 -24.09 18.13
CA PHE A 8 3.14 -24.56 17.17
C PHE A 8 2.25 -23.44 16.62
N LEU A 9 2.09 -22.32 17.36
CA LEU A 9 1.33 -21.16 16.92
C LEU A 9 2.05 -20.37 15.83
N ILE A 10 3.36 -20.14 15.94
CA ILE A 10 4.15 -19.40 14.96
C ILE A 10 4.13 -20.07 13.57
N PRO A 11 4.34 -21.39 13.42
CA PRO A 11 4.24 -22.06 12.11
C PRO A 11 2.85 -22.05 11.49
N SER A 12 1.79 -21.96 12.29
CA SER A 12 0.41 -21.85 11.79
C SER A 12 0.14 -20.42 11.29
N MET A 13 0.61 -19.42 12.03
CA MET A 13 0.51 -18.01 11.65
C MET A 13 1.33 -17.70 10.39
N ASP A 14 2.50 -18.33 10.23
CA ASP A 14 3.36 -18.23 9.04
C ASP A 14 2.66 -18.80 7.79
N ARG A 15 2.02 -19.96 7.91
CA ARG A 15 1.24 -20.58 6.82
C ARG A 15 -0.03 -19.81 6.46
N GLU A 16 -0.72 -19.24 7.44
CA GLU A 16 -1.88 -18.38 7.19
C GLU A 16 -1.51 -17.03 6.59
N ALA A 17 -0.31 -16.52 6.88
CA ALA A 17 0.23 -15.30 6.27
C ALA A 17 0.54 -15.54 4.77
N ASP A 18 1.21 -16.63 4.42
CA ASP A 18 1.52 -16.98 3.02
C ASP A 18 0.27 -17.17 2.15
N LEU A 19 -0.84 -17.63 2.74
CA LEU A 19 -2.12 -17.85 2.02
C LEU A 19 -2.97 -16.58 1.86
N ARG A 20 -2.71 -15.52 2.63
CA ARG A 20 -3.47 -14.26 2.59
C ARG A 20 -2.83 -13.14 1.79
N PHE A 21 -1.56 -13.27 1.43
CA PHE A 21 -0.96 -12.40 0.43
C PHE A 21 -1.39 -12.87 -0.96
N THR A 22 -2.60 -12.52 -1.40
CA THR A 22 -2.85 -12.41 -2.84
C THR A 22 -1.78 -11.47 -3.40
N PRO A 23 -0.82 -11.95 -4.22
CA PRO A 23 0.23 -11.12 -4.76
C PRO A 23 -0.40 -10.25 -5.84
N GLY A 24 -1.09 -9.20 -5.42
CA GLY A 24 -1.51 -8.16 -6.32
C GLY A 24 -0.29 -7.44 -6.86
N SER A 25 -0.35 -6.98 -8.10
CA SER A 25 0.76 -6.26 -8.75
C SER A 25 1.22 -4.97 -8.03
N THR A 26 0.51 -4.52 -7.00
CA THR A 26 0.80 -3.30 -6.24
C THR A 26 1.01 -3.65 -4.77
N ASP A 27 2.23 -3.43 -4.28
CA ASP A 27 2.63 -3.71 -2.90
C ASP A 27 2.30 -2.52 -1.97
N TYR A 28 1.79 -2.82 -0.78
CA TYR A 28 1.40 -1.80 0.20
C TYR A 28 2.61 -1.09 0.78
N SER A 29 3.65 -1.84 1.18
CA SER A 29 4.86 -1.30 1.82
C SER A 29 5.58 -0.33 0.88
N LEU A 30 5.75 -0.71 -0.39
CA LEU A 30 6.31 0.16 -1.41
C LEU A 30 5.45 1.41 -1.64
N ALA A 31 4.12 1.27 -1.71
CA ALA A 31 3.24 2.43 -1.86
C ALA A 31 3.36 3.42 -0.68
N TRP A 32 3.48 2.92 0.55
CA TRP A 32 3.70 3.75 1.75
C TRP A 32 5.08 4.42 1.77
N ILE A 33 6.14 3.71 1.39
CA ILE A 33 7.47 4.29 1.24
C ILE A 33 7.44 5.42 0.20
N LEU A 34 6.82 5.17 -0.96
CA LEU A 34 6.67 6.18 -2.01
C LEU A 34 5.85 7.39 -1.56
N LEU A 35 4.76 7.20 -0.80
CA LEU A 35 3.96 8.30 -0.25
C LEU A 35 4.78 9.14 0.74
N THR A 36 5.59 8.48 1.59
CA THR A 36 6.35 9.16 2.65
C THR A 36 7.47 10.04 2.08
N PHE A 37 8.23 9.52 1.12
CA PHE A 37 9.40 10.22 0.58
C PHE A 37 9.12 10.99 -0.72
N LEU A 38 8.19 10.51 -1.55
CA LEU A 38 7.87 11.08 -2.87
C LEU A 38 6.39 11.50 -3.00
N GLY A 39 5.65 11.59 -1.88
CA GLY A 39 4.22 11.91 -1.90
C GLY A 39 3.89 13.26 -2.52
N LEU A 40 4.74 14.28 -2.29
CA LEU A 40 4.59 15.60 -2.90
C LEU A 40 4.66 15.55 -4.44
N PHE A 41 5.43 14.62 -4.99
CA PHE A 41 5.60 14.44 -6.43
C PHE A 41 4.55 13.51 -7.04
N GLY A 42 3.70 12.86 -6.23
CA GLY A 42 2.63 11.98 -6.72
C GLY A 42 3.09 10.63 -7.25
N VAL A 43 4.33 10.20 -6.95
CA VAL A 43 4.91 8.97 -7.50
C VAL A 43 4.18 7.72 -6.99
N HIS A 44 3.67 7.74 -5.75
CA HIS A 44 2.83 6.66 -5.20
C HIS A 44 1.56 6.44 -6.04
N ARG A 45 0.96 7.51 -6.58
CA ARG A 45 -0.21 7.40 -7.49
C ARG A 45 0.17 6.83 -8.85
N MET A 46 1.34 7.18 -9.38
CA MET A 46 1.85 6.58 -10.63
C MET A 46 2.14 5.09 -10.46
N TYR A 47 2.70 4.68 -9.31
CA TYR A 47 2.90 3.27 -8.95
C TYR A 47 1.57 2.50 -8.88
N GLN A 48 0.52 3.15 -8.38
CA GLN A 48 -0.84 2.60 -8.42
C GLN A 48 -1.50 2.65 -9.82
N GLY A 49 -0.81 3.13 -10.87
CA GLY A 49 -1.33 3.24 -12.23
C GLY A 49 -2.19 4.47 -12.50
N LYS A 50 -2.31 5.38 -11.53
CA LYS A 50 -3.11 6.61 -11.62
C LYS A 50 -2.28 7.78 -12.17
N TRP A 51 -1.73 7.60 -13.37
CA TRP A 51 -0.80 8.52 -14.02
C TRP A 51 -1.30 9.96 -14.10
N ILE A 52 -2.54 10.18 -14.53
CA ILE A 52 -3.10 11.53 -14.68
C ILE A 52 -3.05 12.28 -13.34
N THR A 53 -3.53 11.67 -12.25
CA THR A 53 -3.51 12.31 -10.93
C THR A 53 -2.10 12.43 -10.34
N GLY A 54 -1.18 11.52 -10.69
CA GLY A 54 0.23 11.63 -10.31
C GLY A 54 0.91 12.83 -10.98
N ILE A 55 0.66 13.05 -12.27
CA ILE A 55 1.19 14.22 -12.99
C ILE A 55 0.61 15.52 -12.42
N ILE A 56 -0.68 15.53 -12.06
CA ILE A 56 -1.29 16.68 -11.37
C ILE A 56 -0.57 16.96 -10.05
N TYR A 57 -0.30 15.94 -9.25
CA TYR A 57 0.47 16.10 -8.00
C TYR A 57 1.87 16.67 -8.28
N LEU A 58 2.55 16.19 -9.30
CA LEU A 58 3.87 16.69 -9.70
C LEU A 58 3.82 18.19 -10.06
N CYS A 59 2.81 18.64 -10.80
CA CYS A 59 2.66 20.04 -11.20
C CYS A 59 2.17 20.95 -10.06
N THR A 60 1.55 20.40 -9.02
CA THR A 60 0.88 21.17 -7.96
C THR A 60 1.51 21.01 -6.57
N GLY A 61 2.52 20.16 -6.44
CA GLY A 61 3.10 19.77 -5.15
C GLY A 61 2.08 19.03 -4.28
N GLY A 62 1.53 17.92 -4.79
CA GLY A 62 0.62 17.05 -4.04
C GLY A 62 -0.78 17.64 -3.78
N LEU A 63 -1.16 18.67 -4.55
CA LEU A 63 -2.29 19.57 -4.36
C LEU A 63 -2.34 20.21 -2.95
N PHE A 64 -1.38 21.10 -2.69
CA PHE A 64 -1.26 21.89 -1.44
C PHE A 64 -1.32 21.04 -0.17
N LEU A 65 -0.67 19.85 -0.19
CA LEU A 65 -0.60 18.88 0.91
C LEU A 65 -1.92 18.19 1.30
N VAL A 66 -3.08 18.76 0.96
CA VAL A 66 -4.40 18.15 1.25
C VAL A 66 -4.54 16.82 0.51
N GLY A 67 -4.04 16.74 -0.73
CA GLY A 67 -4.04 15.49 -1.48
C GLY A 67 -3.24 14.38 -0.81
N ILE A 68 -2.13 14.73 -0.14
CA ILE A 68 -1.30 13.78 0.60
C ILE A 68 -2.08 13.24 1.82
N LEU A 69 -2.77 14.11 2.56
CA LEU A 69 -3.64 13.71 3.68
C LEU A 69 -4.76 12.76 3.26
N TYR A 70 -5.40 13.06 2.13
CA TYR A 70 -6.41 12.17 1.55
C TYR A 70 -5.83 10.78 1.24
N ASP A 71 -4.60 10.74 0.70
CA ASP A 71 -3.94 9.48 0.37
C ASP A 71 -3.56 8.69 1.63
N PHE A 72 -3.15 9.35 2.72
CA PHE A 72 -2.90 8.68 4.00
C PHE A 72 -4.11 7.88 4.51
N TRP A 73 -5.33 8.39 4.33
CA TRP A 73 -6.54 7.69 4.78
C TRP A 73 -7.04 6.63 3.81
N THR A 74 -6.96 6.89 2.51
CA THR A 74 -7.70 6.08 1.53
C THR A 74 -6.82 5.09 0.75
N MET A 75 -5.50 5.18 0.86
CA MET A 75 -4.58 4.39 0.03
C MET A 75 -4.73 2.87 0.21
N ASN A 76 -4.90 2.38 1.44
CA ASN A 76 -5.02 0.94 1.69
C ASN A 76 -6.24 0.34 0.97
N ASP A 77 -7.39 1.00 1.06
CA ASP A 77 -8.61 0.57 0.36
C ASP A 77 -8.43 0.61 -1.16
N GLN A 78 -7.76 1.64 -1.68
CA GLN A 78 -7.49 1.76 -3.11
C GLN A 78 -6.61 0.61 -3.63
N ILE A 79 -5.56 0.24 -2.89
CA ILE A 79 -4.67 -0.88 -3.25
C ILE A 79 -5.42 -2.21 -3.15
N SER A 80 -6.19 -2.41 -2.07
CA SER A 80 -7.00 -3.62 -1.87
C SER A 80 -7.98 -3.84 -3.01
N MET A 81 -8.76 -2.81 -3.35
CA MET A 81 -9.70 -2.85 -4.47
C MET A 81 -9.00 -3.09 -5.81
N LYS A 82 -7.83 -2.49 -6.04
CA LYS A 82 -7.07 -2.68 -7.29
C LYS A 82 -6.53 -4.10 -7.40
N ASN A 83 -5.99 -4.65 -6.32
CA ASN A 83 -5.46 -6.01 -6.28
C ASN A 83 -6.58 -7.04 -6.41
N ALA A 84 -7.72 -6.84 -5.75
CA ALA A 84 -8.91 -7.69 -5.87
C ALA A 84 -9.53 -7.70 -7.28
N ARG A 85 -9.35 -6.64 -8.08
CA ARG A 85 -9.78 -6.61 -9.49
C ARG A 85 -8.82 -7.30 -10.46
N ARG A 86 -7.59 -7.60 -10.03
CA ARG A 86 -6.52 -8.14 -10.89
C ARG A 86 -6.14 -9.59 -10.55
N GLY A 87 -6.51 -10.10 -9.39
CA GLY A 87 -6.48 -11.53 -9.04
C GLY A 87 -7.76 -12.20 -9.50
#